data_AF-A0A7D8UEM1-F1
#
_entry.id   AF-A0A7D8UEM1-F1
#
_cell.length_a   1.000
_cell.length_b   1.000
_cell.length_c   1.000
_cell.angle_alpha   90.00
_cell.angle_beta   90.00
_cell.angle_gamma   90.00
#
_symmetry.space_group_name_H-M   'P 1'
#
loop_
_entity.id
_entity.type
_entity.pdbx_description
1 polymer ?
#
loop_
_entity_poly.entity_id
_entity_poly.type
_entity_poly.pdbx_seq_one_letter_code
_entity_poly.pdbx_strand_id
1 'polypeptide(L)'
;MLVGVLLLPLSSNGQDYQLSYTNLDSTHLPKGRSGQPWDSYVTPIGCDDCDGPSWWSGALGNWKDWLGFGGCDAIGCDGAACGGLGCYGGCDGCDGCGGCGCCAAAADGRSLFGHGIIKPGDKCFDDFISPVTNPIFFEDPRTLTEVRFIFINNNLPRTAPYRGNSVQVYAAQVRMALTERLSLIATKDGFIYSQFDDVIEPGFADISAGLKYNLYRDPYAGRLVSTGFTFEIPLGSPRSLQGNGDGEFNFFLTAGTRLGRRMHYISGGGFRIPVDSDAENRLFYWSNHLDYRIRSLPLYVFTEGTWYHYLSSGNGPPVEGLDLINVGAAGVTGNNIITRAVGLKVIPRRNMEIGGAFEIPVTEREGILSNRWTFDMIFRY
;
A
#
# COMPACT_ATOMS: atom_id res chain seq x y z
N MET A 1 -17.72 -7.10 18.52
CA MET A 1 -17.51 -6.80 17.09
C MET A 1 -16.84 -5.42 17.05
N LEU A 2 -15.51 -5.40 17.21
CA LEU A 2 -14.75 -4.20 17.54
C LEU A 2 -14.26 -3.50 16.27
N VAL A 3 -14.70 -2.26 16.10
CA VAL A 3 -14.09 -1.27 15.21
C VAL A 3 -13.16 -0.44 16.11
N GLY A 4 -11.84 -0.61 15.92
CA GLY A 4 -10.83 0.17 16.62
C GLY A 4 -10.70 1.56 16.00
N VAL A 5 -11.46 2.51 16.52
CA VAL A 5 -11.34 3.93 16.18
C VAL A 5 -10.18 4.55 16.96
N LEU A 6 -9.33 5.27 16.21
CA LEU A 6 -8.39 6.32 16.60
C LEU A 6 -8.52 6.81 18.06
N LEU A 7 -7.56 6.47 18.92
CA LEU A 7 -7.34 7.15 20.20
C LEU A 7 -6.23 8.19 20.01
N LEU A 8 -6.61 9.47 20.01
CA LEU A 8 -5.70 10.59 20.27
C LEU A 8 -5.63 10.81 21.79
N PRO A 9 -4.47 11.15 22.37
CA PRO A 9 -4.37 11.43 23.79
C PRO A 9 -5.03 12.79 24.10
N LEU A 10 -6.12 12.75 24.87
CA LEU A 10 -6.70 13.93 25.51
C LEU A 10 -5.83 14.33 26.70
N SER A 11 -5.15 15.47 26.57
CA SER A 11 -4.54 16.18 27.69
C SER A 11 -5.63 16.78 28.57
N SER A 12 -5.59 16.47 29.85
CA SER A 12 -6.48 17.01 30.87
C SER A 12 -6.17 18.48 31.15
N ASN A 13 -7.14 19.36 30.91
CA ASN A 13 -7.28 20.61 31.65
C ASN A 13 -8.79 20.92 31.71
N GLY A 14 -9.32 20.89 32.93
CA GLY A 14 -10.71 21.16 33.22
C GLY A 14 -11.06 22.63 32.99
N GLN A 15 -12.09 22.85 32.17
CA GLN A 15 -12.96 24.01 32.21
C GLN A 15 -14.36 23.53 31.80
N ASP A 16 -15.33 23.74 32.69
CA ASP A 16 -16.74 23.48 32.46
C ASP A 16 -17.26 24.38 31.32
N TYR A 17 -17.84 23.77 30.28
CA TYR A 17 -18.63 24.49 29.29
C TYR A 17 -20.08 23.99 29.32
N GLN A 18 -20.95 24.84 29.87
CA GLN A 18 -22.41 24.70 29.83
C GLN A 18 -22.91 24.75 28.38
N LEU A 19 -23.69 23.73 27.99
CA LEU A 19 -24.40 23.69 26.71
C LEU A 19 -25.68 24.53 26.79
N SER A 20 -25.66 25.71 26.18
CA SER A 20 -26.87 26.50 25.91
C SER A 20 -27.50 26.06 24.59
N TYR A 21 -28.75 25.60 24.65
CA TYR A 21 -29.57 25.31 23.47
C TYR A 21 -30.27 26.59 23.01
N THR A 22 -29.96 27.06 21.80
CA THR A 22 -30.76 28.08 21.09
C THR A 22 -31.58 27.42 20.00
N ASN A 23 -32.91 27.44 20.19
CA ASN A 23 -33.90 27.14 19.15
C ASN A 23 -33.75 28.16 18.02
N LEU A 24 -33.59 27.69 16.78
CA LEU A 24 -33.72 28.54 15.59
C LEU A 24 -35.13 28.42 15.05
N ASP A 25 -35.79 29.57 15.10
CA ASP A 25 -37.17 29.85 14.73
C ASP A 25 -37.40 29.74 13.21
N SER A 26 -38.60 29.27 12.87
CA SER A 26 -39.03 28.96 11.50
C SER A 26 -39.72 30.17 10.85
N THR A 27 -38.98 31.07 10.19
CA THR A 27 -39.60 32.05 9.28
C THR A 27 -38.63 32.51 8.19
N HIS A 28 -38.72 31.90 7.00
CA HIS A 28 -38.72 32.56 5.68
C HIS A 28 -38.61 31.53 4.55
N LEU A 29 -39.74 31.18 3.94
CA LEU A 29 -39.81 30.50 2.64
C LEU A 29 -40.54 31.42 1.65
N PRO A 30 -39.99 31.70 0.46
CA PRO A 30 -40.79 32.25 -0.63
C PRO A 30 -41.60 31.12 -1.30
N LYS A 31 -42.91 31.34 -1.42
CA LYS A 31 -43.86 30.49 -2.14
C LYS A 31 -43.70 30.65 -3.66
N GLY A 32 -43.63 29.52 -4.36
CA GLY A 32 -44.55 29.18 -5.46
C GLY A 32 -44.00 29.21 -6.89
N ARG A 33 -44.03 28.03 -7.54
CA ARG A 33 -44.91 27.78 -8.71
C ARG A 33 -45.13 26.28 -8.90
N SER A 34 -46.33 25.99 -9.38
CA SER A 34 -47.10 24.76 -9.30
C SER A 34 -46.86 23.77 -10.44
N GLY A 35 -46.76 22.47 -10.08
CA GLY A 35 -47.40 21.35 -10.78
C GLY A 35 -46.56 20.58 -11.79
N GLN A 36 -46.06 19.39 -11.40
CA GLN A 36 -45.91 18.14 -12.19
C GLN A 36 -45.56 16.97 -11.21
N PRO A 37 -45.86 15.69 -11.54
CA PRO A 37 -45.96 14.60 -10.57
C PRO A 37 -44.61 14.00 -10.16
N TRP A 38 -44.64 13.30 -9.02
CA TRP A 38 -43.52 12.69 -8.32
C TRP A 38 -42.84 11.57 -9.13
N ASP A 39 -41.70 11.89 -9.74
CA ASP A 39 -40.68 10.91 -10.10
C ASP A 39 -39.37 11.27 -9.37
N SER A 40 -38.75 10.25 -8.81
CA SER A 40 -37.55 10.26 -7.98
C SER A 40 -36.34 10.90 -8.70
N TYR A 41 -35.94 12.09 -8.26
CA TYR A 41 -34.64 12.68 -8.58
C TYR A 41 -33.62 12.32 -7.48
N VAL A 42 -32.79 11.32 -7.75
CA VAL A 42 -31.42 11.30 -7.23
C VAL A 42 -30.65 12.29 -8.10
N THR A 43 -30.37 13.47 -7.58
CA THR A 43 -29.49 14.44 -8.24
C THR A 43 -28.06 13.88 -8.26
N PRO A 44 -27.39 13.80 -9.42
CA PRO A 44 -25.96 13.58 -9.47
C PRO A 44 -25.24 14.72 -8.73
N ILE A 45 -24.30 14.38 -7.86
CA ILE A 45 -23.38 15.34 -7.25
C ILE A 45 -22.60 15.99 -8.39
N GLY A 46 -22.88 17.26 -8.67
CA GLY A 46 -22.29 18.03 -9.77
C GLY A 46 -20.77 18.18 -9.64
N CYS A 47 -20.10 18.19 -10.79
CA CYS A 47 -18.70 18.55 -10.93
C CYS A 47 -18.54 20.08 -10.81
N ASP A 48 -18.30 20.59 -9.61
CA ASP A 48 -18.09 22.03 -9.37
C ASP A 48 -16.61 22.45 -9.25
N ASP A 49 -15.64 21.68 -9.77
CA ASP A 49 -14.20 22.01 -9.62
C ASP A 49 -13.37 21.83 -10.92
N CYS A 50 -13.90 22.26 -12.06
CA CYS A 50 -13.11 22.37 -13.31
C CYS A 50 -12.60 23.79 -13.60
N ASP A 51 -12.78 24.76 -12.70
CA ASP A 51 -12.25 26.11 -12.86
C ASP A 51 -11.23 26.45 -11.76
N GLY A 52 -9.94 26.40 -12.10
CA GLY A 52 -8.88 26.95 -11.25
C GLY A 52 -8.87 28.49 -11.33
N PRO A 53 -8.72 29.22 -10.21
CA PRO A 53 -8.67 30.68 -10.25
C PRO A 53 -7.38 31.21 -10.90
N SER A 54 -7.53 32.07 -11.92
CA SER A 54 -6.50 32.55 -12.84
C SER A 54 -5.62 33.71 -12.33
N TRP A 55 -5.19 33.73 -11.06
CA TRP A 55 -4.48 34.90 -10.50
C TRP A 55 -3.23 34.61 -9.66
N TRP A 56 -2.64 33.41 -9.78
CA TRP A 56 -1.39 33.05 -9.07
C TRP A 56 -0.17 32.88 -9.99
N SER A 57 -0.11 33.62 -11.09
CA SER A 57 1.12 33.79 -11.88
C SER A 57 1.90 35.01 -11.37
N GLY A 58 2.56 34.86 -10.23
CA GLY A 58 3.43 35.90 -9.68
C GLY A 58 4.02 35.50 -8.33
N ALA A 59 5.34 35.32 -8.30
CA ALA A 59 6.16 35.05 -7.13
C ALA A 59 6.02 33.64 -6.51
N LEU A 60 6.65 32.66 -7.17
CA LEU A 60 7.47 31.56 -6.62
C LEU A 60 7.90 30.70 -7.82
N GLY A 61 9.21 30.58 -8.07
CA GLY A 61 9.78 29.95 -9.27
C GLY A 61 9.25 28.53 -9.55
N ASN A 62 9.22 28.20 -10.84
CA ASN A 62 8.72 26.94 -11.41
C ASN A 62 9.37 25.69 -10.77
N TRP A 63 8.74 25.15 -9.74
CA TRP A 63 9.03 23.81 -9.21
C TRP A 63 8.46 22.69 -10.09
N LYS A 64 7.49 23.01 -10.98
CA LYS A 64 6.87 22.07 -11.93
C LYS A 64 7.86 21.47 -12.93
N ASP A 65 8.88 22.24 -13.31
CA ASP A 65 9.89 21.84 -14.29
C ASP A 65 10.91 20.84 -13.70
N TRP A 66 11.12 20.85 -12.37
CA TRP A 66 12.05 19.95 -11.69
C TRP A 66 11.50 18.53 -11.47
N LEU A 67 10.18 18.35 -11.48
CA LEU A 67 9.52 17.06 -11.24
C LEU A 67 8.81 16.49 -12.49
N GLY A 68 8.97 17.12 -13.65
CA GLY A 68 8.45 16.60 -14.92
C GLY A 68 6.92 16.58 -15.03
N PHE A 69 6.23 17.49 -14.34
CA PHE A 69 4.78 17.67 -14.47
C PHE A 69 4.45 18.48 -15.72
N GLY A 70 4.50 17.83 -16.89
CA GLY A 70 3.91 18.36 -18.11
C GLY A 70 2.39 18.41 -17.98
N GLY A 71 1.80 19.60 -18.10
CA GLY A 71 0.36 19.82 -18.04
C GLY A 71 -0.37 19.17 -19.21
N CYS A 72 -1.61 18.71 -18.96
CA CYS A 72 -2.55 18.40 -20.03
C CYS A 72 -3.15 19.71 -20.52
N ASP A 73 -2.78 20.15 -21.72
CA ASP A 73 -3.50 21.19 -22.44
C ASP A 73 -4.88 20.66 -22.87
N ALA A 74 -5.87 21.51 -22.72
CA ALA A 74 -7.28 21.24 -22.93
C ALA A 74 -7.59 20.74 -24.35
N ILE A 75 -8.12 19.52 -24.46
CA ILE A 75 -8.97 19.11 -25.59
C ILE A 75 -10.30 18.67 -24.99
N GLY A 76 -11.34 19.47 -25.29
CA GLY A 76 -12.68 19.35 -24.74
C GLY A 76 -13.32 17.98 -25.01
N CYS A 77 -13.99 17.48 -23.98
CA CYS A 77 -14.95 16.38 -24.11
C CYS A 77 -16.30 16.97 -24.53
N ASP A 78 -16.43 17.39 -25.78
CA ASP A 78 -17.73 17.59 -26.42
C ASP A 78 -18.04 16.43 -27.35
N GLY A 79 -19.32 16.09 -27.43
CA GLY A 79 -19.83 14.80 -27.87
C GLY A 79 -19.36 14.30 -29.24
N ALA A 80 -19.38 12.97 -29.37
CA ALA A 80 -19.19 12.18 -30.58
C ALA A 80 -17.74 11.91 -31.03
N ALA A 81 -16.97 11.17 -30.23
CA ALA A 81 -15.90 10.30 -30.75
C ALA A 81 -15.50 9.21 -29.72
N CYS A 82 -16.31 8.16 -29.59
CA CYS A 82 -15.84 6.86 -29.07
C CYS A 82 -15.71 5.87 -30.25
N GLY A 83 -15.12 6.32 -31.36
CA GLY A 83 -14.70 5.49 -32.48
C GLY A 83 -13.20 5.24 -32.35
N GLY A 84 -12.79 3.98 -32.44
CA GLY A 84 -11.47 3.49 -32.04
C GLY A 84 -10.30 4.35 -32.52
N LEU A 85 -9.60 4.95 -31.55
CA LEU A 85 -8.18 5.30 -31.53
C LEU A 85 -7.92 6.11 -30.23
N GLY A 86 -7.31 5.46 -29.24
CA GLY A 86 -6.46 6.10 -28.22
C GLY A 86 -7.13 6.95 -27.14
N CYS A 87 -7.50 6.33 -26.02
CA CYS A 87 -7.57 7.04 -24.73
C CYS A 87 -6.14 7.26 -24.18
N TYR A 88 -5.38 8.17 -24.78
CA TYR A 88 -4.16 8.74 -24.18
C TYR A 88 -4.51 10.10 -23.54
N GLY A 89 -5.28 10.06 -22.46
CA GLY A 89 -5.68 11.25 -21.73
C GLY A 89 -6.23 10.86 -20.36
N GLY A 90 -5.71 11.48 -19.31
CA GLY A 90 -6.01 11.16 -17.92
C GLY A 90 -7.50 11.17 -17.62
N CYS A 91 -8.05 10.00 -17.32
CA CYS A 91 -9.35 9.88 -16.68
C CYS A 91 -9.15 10.04 -15.17
N ASP A 92 -8.97 11.28 -14.71
CA ASP A 92 -9.13 11.62 -13.29
C ASP A 92 -10.65 11.73 -13.04
N GLY A 93 -11.27 10.64 -12.61
CA GLY A 93 -12.68 10.60 -12.20
C GLY A 93 -13.61 9.93 -13.21
N CYS A 94 -13.53 8.60 -13.35
CA CYS A 94 -14.62 7.83 -13.96
C CYS A 94 -15.68 7.46 -12.91
N ASP A 95 -16.38 8.44 -12.36
CA ASP A 95 -17.61 8.20 -11.57
C ASP A 95 -18.87 8.15 -12.46
N GLY A 96 -18.75 8.22 -13.79
CA GLY A 96 -19.91 8.38 -14.67
C GLY A 96 -19.86 7.82 -16.10
N CYS A 97 -18.77 7.19 -16.55
CA CYS A 97 -18.77 6.60 -17.90
C CYS A 97 -19.22 5.14 -17.85
N GLY A 98 -20.52 4.93 -18.10
CA GLY A 98 -21.04 3.62 -18.48
C GLY A 98 -20.30 3.10 -19.71
N GLY A 99 -19.61 1.96 -19.56
CA GLY A 99 -19.18 1.14 -20.69
C GLY A 99 -17.95 1.58 -21.51
N CYS A 100 -17.17 2.59 -21.11
CA CYS A 100 -15.93 2.92 -21.83
C CYS A 100 -14.73 2.14 -21.27
N GLY A 101 -14.04 1.40 -22.14
CA GLY A 101 -12.92 0.48 -21.87
C GLY A 101 -11.64 1.08 -21.29
N CYS A 102 -11.70 2.24 -20.62
CA CYS A 102 -10.59 2.85 -19.88
C CYS A 102 -10.12 1.98 -18.70
N CYS A 103 -10.98 1.04 -18.29
CA CYS A 103 -10.81 0.16 -17.15
C CYS A 103 -10.42 -1.28 -17.52
N ALA A 104 -10.42 -1.61 -18.81
CA ALA A 104 -9.89 -2.87 -19.30
C ALA A 104 -8.37 -2.77 -19.24
N ALA A 105 -7.71 -3.67 -18.49
CA ALA A 105 -6.30 -3.95 -18.71
C ALA A 105 -6.20 -4.30 -20.20
N ALA A 106 -5.62 -3.40 -21.00
CA ALA A 106 -5.82 -3.34 -22.44
C ALA A 106 -5.92 -4.75 -23.04
N ALA A 107 -7.12 -5.15 -23.44
CA ALA A 107 -7.35 -6.36 -24.22
C ALA A 107 -6.65 -6.26 -25.60
N ASP A 108 -6.03 -5.11 -25.88
CA ASP A 108 -5.27 -4.71 -27.05
C ASP A 108 -3.98 -5.52 -27.26
N GLY A 109 -3.89 -6.81 -26.92
CA GLY A 109 -2.78 -7.68 -27.33
C GLY A 109 -1.35 -7.22 -26.96
N ARG A 110 -1.20 -6.15 -26.16
CA ARG A 110 0.08 -5.57 -25.74
C ARG A 110 0.58 -6.40 -24.57
N SER A 111 1.30 -7.46 -24.91
CA SER A 111 2.02 -8.26 -23.94
C SER A 111 3.48 -7.86 -23.85
N LEU A 112 4.02 -7.86 -22.64
CA LEU A 112 5.46 -7.79 -22.46
C LEU A 112 6.11 -9.08 -23.02
N PHE A 113 7.21 -8.93 -23.76
CA PHE A 113 7.96 -10.02 -24.42
C PHE A 113 7.23 -10.79 -25.54
N GLY A 114 6.21 -10.20 -26.18
CA GLY A 114 5.70 -10.68 -27.48
C GLY A 114 4.95 -12.02 -27.50
N HIS A 115 4.88 -12.74 -26.38
CA HIS A 115 4.23 -14.06 -26.29
C HIS A 115 2.80 -14.03 -25.73
N GLY A 116 2.23 -12.86 -25.47
CA GLY A 116 0.85 -12.75 -24.98
C GLY A 116 0.68 -13.03 -23.48
N ILE A 117 1.71 -13.51 -22.78
CA ILE A 117 1.60 -14.08 -21.42
C ILE A 117 1.53 -13.00 -20.34
N ILE A 118 2.44 -12.02 -20.37
CA ILE A 118 2.46 -10.93 -19.37
C ILE A 118 1.59 -9.78 -19.86
N LYS A 119 0.55 -9.47 -19.09
CA LYS A 119 -0.44 -8.42 -19.36
C LYS A 119 -0.04 -7.09 -18.70
N PRO A 120 -0.56 -5.95 -19.16
CA PRO A 120 -0.47 -4.69 -18.42
C PRO A 120 -1.15 -4.81 -17.05
N GLY A 121 -0.68 -4.03 -16.07
CA GLY A 121 -1.32 -3.94 -14.76
C GLY A 121 -2.69 -3.26 -14.81
N ASP A 122 -3.49 -3.48 -13.77
CA ASP A 122 -4.79 -2.84 -13.57
C ASP A 122 -4.66 -1.30 -13.52
N LYS A 123 -5.43 -0.61 -14.37
CA LYS A 123 -5.43 0.86 -14.48
C LYS A 123 -6.67 1.53 -13.85
N CYS A 124 -7.65 0.78 -13.35
CA CYS A 124 -8.84 1.37 -12.70
C CYS A 124 -8.57 1.93 -11.31
N PHE A 125 -7.42 1.59 -10.74
CA PHE A 125 -7.01 1.95 -9.39
C PHE A 125 -5.65 2.65 -9.43
N ASP A 126 -5.40 3.48 -10.45
CA ASP A 126 -4.16 4.26 -10.61
C ASP A 126 -3.96 5.30 -9.48
N ASP A 127 -5.03 5.66 -8.76
CA ASP A 127 -5.01 6.55 -7.60
C ASP A 127 -4.67 5.85 -6.27
N PHE A 128 -4.71 4.52 -6.23
CA PHE A 128 -4.21 3.77 -5.07
C PHE A 128 -2.68 3.82 -5.05
N ILE A 129 -2.10 3.98 -3.87
CA ILE A 129 -0.68 3.79 -3.66
C ILE A 129 -0.41 2.42 -3.04
N SER A 130 0.73 1.80 -3.38
CA SER A 130 1.10 0.51 -2.78
C SER A 130 1.62 0.70 -1.35
N PRO A 131 1.32 -0.21 -0.41
CA PRO A 131 1.85 -0.16 0.94
C PRO A 131 3.39 -0.18 0.99
N VAL A 132 3.99 0.47 1.98
CA VAL A 132 5.45 0.67 2.09
C VAL A 132 6.08 -0.22 3.16
N THR A 133 5.47 -0.34 4.34
CA THR A 133 5.94 -1.19 5.46
C THR A 133 5.47 -2.62 5.32
N ASN A 134 6.11 -3.52 6.08
CA ASN A 134 5.97 -4.97 5.90
C ASN A 134 6.06 -5.39 4.41
N PRO A 135 7.07 -4.90 3.65
CA PRO A 135 7.02 -4.94 2.19
C PRO A 135 7.00 -6.36 1.61
N ILE A 136 7.52 -7.35 2.34
CA ILE A 136 7.58 -8.75 1.89
C ILE A 136 6.20 -9.42 1.91
N PHE A 137 5.35 -9.05 2.88
CA PHE A 137 4.11 -9.77 3.16
C PHE A 137 2.83 -8.93 2.98
N PHE A 138 2.92 -7.60 3.02
CA PHE A 138 1.78 -6.72 2.81
C PHE A 138 1.53 -6.48 1.31
N GLU A 139 0.84 -7.43 0.71
CA GLU A 139 0.55 -7.41 -0.72
C GLU A 139 -0.51 -6.38 -1.11
N ASP A 140 -0.23 -5.68 -2.21
CA ASP A 140 -1.19 -4.81 -2.90
C ASP A 140 -2.34 -5.67 -3.49
N PRO A 141 -3.61 -5.33 -3.26
CA PRO A 141 -4.72 -6.14 -3.76
C PRO A 141 -4.89 -6.06 -5.29
N ARG A 142 -4.24 -5.12 -5.98
CA ARG A 142 -4.36 -4.95 -7.44
C ARG A 142 -3.59 -6.03 -8.21
N THR A 143 -4.11 -6.39 -9.39
CA THR A 143 -3.43 -7.25 -10.36
C THR A 143 -2.48 -6.39 -11.20
N LEU A 144 -1.21 -6.32 -10.80
CA LEU A 144 -0.22 -5.40 -11.37
C LEU A 144 0.89 -6.13 -12.13
N THR A 145 1.45 -5.46 -13.14
CA THR A 145 2.73 -5.81 -13.75
C THR A 145 3.71 -4.69 -13.44
N GLU A 146 4.69 -4.99 -12.59
CA GLU A 146 5.59 -3.99 -12.05
C GLU A 146 6.91 -4.59 -11.55
N VAL A 147 7.91 -3.72 -11.47
CA VAL A 147 9.10 -3.94 -10.65
C VAL A 147 9.13 -2.88 -9.56
N ARG A 148 9.43 -3.31 -8.34
CA ARG A 148 9.53 -2.45 -7.16
C ARG A 148 10.90 -2.62 -6.53
N PHE A 149 11.69 -1.56 -6.51
CA PHE A 149 12.95 -1.48 -5.80
C PHE A 149 12.70 -1.00 -4.38
N ILE A 150 13.36 -1.62 -3.41
CA ILE A 150 13.16 -1.35 -1.99
C ILE A 150 14.52 -1.16 -1.33
N PHE A 151 14.65 -0.09 -0.58
CA PHE A 151 15.76 0.13 0.34
C PHE A 151 15.21 0.23 1.76
N ILE A 152 15.79 -0.53 2.68
CA ILE A 152 15.43 -0.50 4.09
C ILE A 152 16.69 -0.17 4.88
N ASN A 153 16.62 0.78 5.81
CA ASN A 153 17.60 0.96 6.87
C ASN A 153 16.91 0.66 8.21
N ASN A 154 17.14 -0.55 8.72
CA ASN A 154 16.56 -1.06 9.96
C ASN A 154 17.56 -0.87 11.10
N ASN A 155 17.23 -0.01 12.06
CA ASN A 155 18.01 0.15 13.28
C ASN A 155 17.60 -0.92 14.29
N LEU A 156 18.59 -1.66 14.78
CA LEU A 156 18.39 -2.76 15.72
C LEU A 156 18.30 -2.21 17.16
N PRO A 157 17.70 -2.99 18.08
CA PRO A 157 17.73 -2.70 19.52
C PRO A 157 19.13 -2.41 20.08
N ARG A 158 19.20 -1.60 21.15
CA ARG A 158 20.45 -1.35 21.87
C ARG A 158 20.90 -2.51 22.77
N THR A 159 20.06 -3.53 22.90
CA THR A 159 20.36 -4.73 23.69
C THR A 159 21.40 -5.61 22.98
N ALA A 160 22.12 -6.42 23.77
CA ALA A 160 22.97 -7.46 23.19
C ALA A 160 22.10 -8.51 22.46
N PRO A 161 22.55 -9.06 21.32
CA PRO A 161 23.86 -8.86 20.71
C PRO A 161 23.95 -7.64 19.76
N TYR A 162 22.84 -6.95 19.49
CA TYR A 162 22.73 -5.97 18.40
C TYR A 162 23.34 -4.58 18.66
N ARG A 163 23.45 -4.16 19.93
CA ARG A 163 24.18 -2.96 20.38
C ARG A 163 23.78 -1.65 19.67
N GLY A 164 22.59 -1.57 19.09
CA GLY A 164 22.08 -0.38 18.41
C GLY A 164 22.65 -0.15 17.00
N ASN A 165 23.28 -1.17 16.41
CA ASN A 165 23.72 -1.13 15.01
C ASN A 165 22.54 -1.11 14.03
N SER A 166 22.83 -0.99 12.74
CA SER A 166 21.82 -1.05 11.69
C SER A 166 22.11 -2.13 10.65
N VAL A 167 21.04 -2.57 10.00
CA VAL A 167 21.07 -3.47 8.86
C VAL A 167 20.35 -2.78 7.72
N GLN A 168 20.99 -2.79 6.56
CA GLN A 168 20.44 -2.28 5.32
C GLN A 168 19.98 -3.43 4.45
N VAL A 169 18.86 -3.27 3.76
CA VAL A 169 18.35 -4.25 2.81
C VAL A 169 18.13 -3.56 1.48
N TYR A 170 18.69 -4.14 0.43
CA TYR A 170 18.50 -3.74 -0.95
C TYR A 170 17.75 -4.86 -1.67
N ALA A 171 16.50 -4.63 -2.04
CA ALA A 171 15.64 -5.67 -2.60
C ALA A 171 14.92 -5.22 -3.86
N ALA A 172 14.49 -6.20 -4.65
CA ALA A 172 13.59 -5.99 -5.77
C ALA A 172 12.43 -6.98 -5.70
N GLN A 173 11.22 -6.50 -5.92
CA GLN A 173 10.03 -7.32 -6.10
C GLN A 173 9.57 -7.23 -7.54
N VAL A 174 9.03 -8.32 -8.05
CA VAL A 174 8.46 -8.38 -9.39
C VAL A 174 7.05 -8.94 -9.30
N ARG A 175 6.10 -8.25 -9.92
CA ARG A 175 4.73 -8.75 -10.12
C ARG A 175 4.46 -8.80 -11.62
N MET A 176 3.87 -9.89 -12.07
CA MET A 176 3.52 -10.11 -13.47
C MET A 176 2.06 -10.54 -13.55
N ALA A 177 1.19 -9.67 -14.06
CA ALA A 177 -0.18 -10.05 -14.39
C ALA A 177 -0.15 -11.05 -15.55
N LEU A 178 -0.69 -12.25 -15.33
CA LEU A 178 -0.83 -13.29 -16.34
C LEU A 178 -2.21 -13.23 -17.00
N THR A 179 -3.21 -12.81 -16.23
CA THR A 179 -4.58 -12.50 -16.68
C THR A 179 -5.08 -11.26 -15.96
N GLU A 180 -6.33 -10.85 -16.18
CA GLU A 180 -6.99 -9.78 -15.41
C GLU A 180 -7.15 -10.10 -13.91
N ARG A 181 -6.99 -11.37 -13.52
CA ARG A 181 -7.16 -11.80 -12.12
C ARG A 181 -5.96 -12.52 -11.53
N LEU A 182 -5.15 -13.18 -12.35
CA LEU A 182 -4.02 -13.99 -11.89
C LEU A 182 -2.70 -13.25 -12.10
N SER A 183 -1.87 -13.20 -11.08
CA SER A 183 -0.50 -12.71 -11.12
C SER A 183 0.48 -13.77 -10.62
N LEU A 184 1.65 -13.82 -11.25
CA LEU A 184 2.87 -14.37 -10.65
C LEU A 184 3.54 -13.26 -9.85
N ILE A 185 3.95 -13.54 -8.62
CA ILE A 185 4.59 -12.58 -7.72
C ILE A 185 5.90 -13.14 -7.18
N ALA A 186 6.94 -12.32 -7.15
CA ALA A 186 8.20 -12.56 -6.47
C ALA A 186 8.38 -11.43 -5.44
N THR A 187 8.22 -11.75 -4.16
CA THR A 187 7.99 -10.78 -3.09
C THR A 187 9.16 -10.66 -2.12
N LYS A 188 10.06 -11.64 -2.10
CA LYS A 188 11.30 -11.60 -1.32
C LYS A 188 12.47 -11.94 -2.21
N ASP A 189 13.49 -11.11 -2.12
CA ASP A 189 14.85 -11.27 -2.63
C ASP A 189 15.65 -10.13 -1.98
N GLY A 190 16.96 -10.08 -2.21
CA GLY A 190 17.76 -8.91 -1.95
C GLY A 190 19.11 -9.22 -1.35
N PHE A 191 19.81 -8.16 -0.99
CA PHE A 191 21.09 -8.20 -0.34
C PHE A 191 20.99 -7.47 1.00
N ILE A 192 21.32 -8.20 2.06
CA ILE A 192 21.43 -7.69 3.42
C ILE A 192 22.86 -7.18 3.58
N TYR A 193 23.00 -5.92 3.99
CA TYR A 193 24.29 -5.30 4.26
C TYR A 193 24.30 -4.80 5.71
N SER A 194 25.32 -5.19 6.47
CA SER A 194 25.58 -4.63 7.79
C SER A 194 27.06 -4.29 7.91
N GLN A 195 27.36 -3.33 8.78
CA GLN A 195 28.73 -2.99 9.18
C GLN A 195 29.09 -3.66 10.52
N PHE A 196 28.21 -4.53 11.04
CA PHE A 196 28.33 -5.20 12.32
C PHE A 196 28.53 -6.71 12.12
N ASP A 197 29.75 -7.05 11.68
CA ASP A 197 30.13 -8.38 11.18
C ASP A 197 30.13 -9.50 12.24
N ASP A 198 29.96 -9.16 13.53
CA ASP A 198 29.97 -10.16 14.61
C ASP A 198 28.64 -10.93 14.75
N VAL A 199 27.55 -10.43 14.17
CA VAL A 199 26.19 -10.98 14.38
C VAL A 199 25.41 -11.14 13.09
N ILE A 200 25.50 -10.17 12.18
CA ILE A 200 24.85 -10.22 10.87
C ILE A 200 25.86 -9.75 9.84
N GLU A 201 26.37 -10.67 9.03
CA GLU A 201 27.30 -10.34 7.95
C GLU A 201 26.56 -10.06 6.64
N PRO A 202 27.16 -9.30 5.71
CA PRO A 202 26.57 -9.08 4.40
C PRO A 202 26.31 -10.36 3.60
N GLY A 203 25.12 -10.50 3.02
CA GLY A 203 24.71 -11.72 2.32
C GLY A 203 23.40 -11.59 1.55
N PHE A 204 23.12 -12.58 0.71
CA PHE A 204 21.85 -12.63 -0.03
C PHE A 204 20.70 -13.08 0.87
N ALA A 205 19.54 -12.48 0.66
CA ALA A 205 18.28 -12.89 1.27
C ALA A 205 17.74 -14.17 0.61
N ASP A 206 16.86 -14.85 1.33
CA ASP A 206 16.03 -15.91 0.75
C ASP A 206 15.12 -15.34 -0.34
N ILE A 207 14.73 -16.20 -1.28
CA ILE A 207 13.91 -15.83 -2.42
C ILE A 207 12.50 -16.38 -2.22
N SER A 208 11.48 -15.54 -2.40
CA SER A 208 10.08 -15.95 -2.30
C SER A 208 9.31 -15.62 -3.57
N ALA A 209 8.57 -16.60 -4.07
CA ALA A 209 7.68 -16.45 -5.21
C ALA A 209 6.37 -17.23 -5.04
N GLY A 210 5.34 -16.84 -5.77
CA GLY A 210 4.07 -17.54 -5.77
C GLY A 210 3.01 -16.87 -6.62
N LEU A 211 1.75 -17.15 -6.31
CA LEU A 211 0.60 -16.75 -7.12
C LEU A 211 -0.34 -15.87 -6.31
N LYS A 212 -0.89 -14.85 -6.98
CA LYS A 212 -1.95 -13.99 -6.46
C LYS A 212 -3.15 -14.02 -7.38
N TYR A 213 -4.34 -14.16 -6.81
CA TYR A 213 -5.61 -14.20 -7.52
C TYR A 213 -6.58 -13.15 -6.99
N ASN A 214 -7.12 -12.35 -7.89
CA ASN A 214 -8.13 -11.33 -7.62
C ASN A 214 -9.52 -11.98 -7.51
N LEU A 215 -10.02 -12.07 -6.29
CA LEU A 215 -11.29 -12.68 -5.93
C LEU A 215 -12.47 -11.77 -6.27
N TYR A 216 -12.30 -10.47 -6.05
CA TYR A 216 -13.36 -9.49 -6.22
C TYR A 216 -12.77 -8.18 -6.71
N ARG A 217 -13.41 -7.59 -7.73
CA ARG A 217 -13.00 -6.33 -8.31
C ARG A 217 -14.22 -5.54 -8.76
N ASP A 218 -14.39 -4.37 -8.18
CA ASP A 218 -15.44 -3.42 -8.51
C ASP A 218 -14.84 -2.01 -8.61
N PRO A 219 -14.46 -1.58 -9.82
CA PRO A 219 -13.92 -0.24 -10.06
C PRO A 219 -14.89 0.88 -9.67
N TYR A 220 -16.20 0.66 -9.85
CA TYR A 220 -17.23 1.67 -9.58
C TYR A 220 -17.40 1.91 -8.08
N ALA A 221 -17.43 0.84 -7.28
CA ALA A 221 -17.42 0.97 -5.83
C ALA A 221 -16.02 1.27 -5.26
N GLY A 222 -14.98 1.24 -6.10
CA GLY A 222 -13.59 1.41 -5.67
C GLY A 222 -13.09 0.30 -4.75
N ARG A 223 -13.54 -0.95 -4.95
CA ARG A 223 -13.28 -2.09 -4.06
C ARG A 223 -12.58 -3.23 -4.77
N LEU A 224 -11.64 -3.86 -4.08
CA LEU A 224 -10.96 -5.04 -4.58
C LEU A 224 -10.48 -5.97 -3.47
N VAL A 225 -10.43 -7.27 -3.75
CA VAL A 225 -9.97 -8.32 -2.84
C VAL A 225 -9.15 -9.33 -3.62
N SER A 226 -7.95 -9.62 -3.12
CA SER A 226 -7.06 -10.64 -3.66
C SER A 226 -6.59 -11.59 -2.58
N THR A 227 -6.36 -12.84 -2.94
CA THR A 227 -5.72 -13.84 -2.09
C THR A 227 -4.54 -14.44 -2.84
N GLY A 228 -3.65 -15.10 -2.14
CA GLY A 228 -2.55 -15.79 -2.77
C GLY A 228 -1.70 -16.53 -1.77
N PHE A 229 -0.62 -17.07 -2.29
CA PHE A 229 0.44 -17.62 -1.47
C PHE A 229 1.80 -17.35 -2.10
N THR A 230 2.83 -17.31 -1.28
CA THR A 230 4.23 -17.39 -1.71
C THR A 230 4.94 -18.50 -0.97
N PHE A 231 5.98 -19.06 -1.59
CA PHE A 231 6.88 -20.03 -0.97
C PHE A 231 8.28 -19.42 -0.96
N GLU A 232 8.85 -19.31 0.23
CA GLU A 232 10.24 -18.91 0.45
C GLU A 232 11.16 -20.11 0.31
N ILE A 233 12.17 -19.98 -0.55
CA ILE A 233 13.19 -20.99 -0.79
C ILE A 233 14.46 -20.52 -0.06
N PRO A 234 15.03 -21.36 0.85
CA PRO A 234 16.16 -20.99 1.70
C PRO A 234 17.50 -20.97 0.92
N LEU A 235 17.61 -20.09 -0.07
CA LEU A 235 18.79 -19.91 -0.94
C LEU A 235 19.71 -18.78 -0.47
N GLY A 236 19.33 -18.06 0.57
CA GLY A 236 20.08 -16.96 1.13
C GLY A 236 21.33 -17.40 1.87
N SER A 237 22.12 -16.42 2.31
CA SER A 237 23.40 -16.68 3.00
C SER A 237 23.18 -16.91 4.50
N PRO A 238 23.65 -18.02 5.09
CA PRO A 238 23.55 -18.28 6.54
C PRO A 238 24.13 -17.17 7.41
N ARG A 239 25.23 -16.55 6.95
CA ARG A 239 25.90 -15.44 7.65
C ARG A 239 25.07 -14.15 7.72
N SER A 240 24.08 -13.98 6.85
CA SER A 240 23.10 -12.89 6.93
C SER A 240 21.81 -13.30 7.64
N LEU A 241 21.83 -14.42 8.38
CA LEU A 241 20.66 -15.04 9.02
C LEU A 241 19.57 -15.41 8.00
N GLN A 242 19.96 -15.95 6.86
CA GLN A 242 19.07 -16.43 5.79
C GLN A 242 19.43 -17.89 5.47
N GLY A 243 18.64 -18.56 4.63
CA GLY A 243 18.88 -19.97 4.30
C GLY A 243 18.58 -20.90 5.47
N ASN A 244 17.66 -20.49 6.35
CA ASN A 244 17.25 -21.25 7.52
C ASN A 244 16.04 -22.14 7.20
N GLY A 245 15.95 -23.31 7.84
CA GLY A 245 14.87 -24.26 7.62
C GLY A 245 14.79 -24.83 6.19
N ASP A 246 13.66 -25.47 5.90
CA ASP A 246 13.37 -26.13 4.61
C ASP A 246 12.41 -25.31 3.72
N GLY A 247 12.24 -24.03 4.05
CA GLY A 247 11.37 -23.07 3.37
C GLY A 247 10.07 -22.78 4.12
N GLU A 248 9.38 -21.73 3.67
CA GLU A 248 8.22 -21.18 4.38
C GLU A 248 7.09 -20.83 3.41
N PHE A 249 5.86 -21.27 3.75
CA PHE A 249 4.66 -20.82 3.04
C PHE A 249 4.11 -19.56 3.69
N ASN A 250 3.80 -18.56 2.87
CA ASN A 250 2.99 -17.41 3.27
C ASN A 250 1.66 -17.46 2.53
N PHE A 251 0.55 -17.62 3.25
CA PHE A 251 -0.81 -17.53 2.70
C PHE A 251 -1.43 -16.20 3.10
N PHE A 252 -1.98 -15.45 2.15
CA PHE A 252 -2.47 -14.10 2.43
C PHE A 252 -3.84 -13.79 1.80
N LEU A 253 -4.51 -12.83 2.41
CA LEU A 253 -5.69 -12.14 1.90
C LEU A 253 -5.44 -10.63 2.03
N THR A 254 -5.72 -9.89 0.97
CA THR A 254 -5.58 -8.43 0.94
C THR A 254 -6.79 -7.80 0.26
N ALA A 255 -7.26 -6.68 0.80
CA ALA A 255 -8.43 -5.98 0.32
C ALA A 255 -8.16 -4.47 0.32
N GLY A 256 -8.72 -3.77 -0.66
CA GLY A 256 -8.63 -2.33 -0.82
C GLY A 256 -10.02 -1.72 -1.02
N THR A 257 -10.23 -0.52 -0.49
CA THR A 257 -11.41 0.28 -0.77
C THR A 257 -11.07 1.76 -0.87
N ARG A 258 -11.71 2.46 -1.80
CA ARG A 258 -11.73 3.92 -1.82
C ARG A 258 -12.69 4.43 -0.74
N LEU A 259 -12.28 5.50 -0.07
CA LEU A 259 -13.04 6.21 0.96
C LEU A 259 -13.21 7.67 0.50
N GLY A 260 -14.40 8.01 0.01
CA GLY A 260 -14.63 9.32 -0.61
C GLY A 260 -13.81 9.48 -1.89
N ARG A 261 -13.28 10.69 -2.14
CA ARG A 261 -12.59 11.02 -3.41
C ARG A 261 -11.07 10.98 -3.36
N ARG A 262 -10.48 10.92 -2.16
CA ARG A 262 -9.04 11.17 -1.96
C ARG A 262 -8.38 10.22 -0.99
N MET A 263 -9.12 9.31 -0.37
CA MET A 263 -8.56 8.36 0.59
C MET A 263 -8.73 6.95 0.08
N HIS A 264 -7.75 6.12 0.39
CA HIS A 264 -7.86 4.69 0.19
C HIS A 264 -7.45 3.99 1.47
N TYR A 265 -8.05 2.82 1.66
CA TYR A 265 -7.72 1.93 2.76
C TYR A 265 -7.41 0.57 2.19
N ILE A 266 -6.22 0.06 2.50
CA ILE A 266 -5.79 -1.29 2.17
C ILE A 266 -5.56 -2.03 3.48
N SER A 267 -6.07 -3.25 3.57
CA SER A 267 -5.88 -4.14 4.72
C SER A 267 -5.50 -5.52 4.20
N GLY A 268 -4.44 -6.09 4.75
CA GLY A 268 -3.94 -7.39 4.34
C GLY A 268 -3.44 -8.18 5.53
N GLY A 269 -3.66 -9.49 5.52
CA GLY A 269 -3.18 -10.36 6.58
C GLY A 269 -2.90 -11.75 6.06
N GLY A 270 -2.10 -12.48 6.80
CA GLY A 270 -1.64 -13.79 6.37
C GLY A 270 -1.03 -14.63 7.46
N PHE A 271 -0.78 -15.88 7.10
CA PHE A 271 -0.13 -16.87 7.93
C PHE A 271 1.16 -17.31 7.26
N ARG A 272 2.24 -17.22 8.01
CA ARG A 272 3.54 -17.79 7.68
C ARG A 272 3.69 -19.13 8.39
N ILE A 273 3.89 -20.17 7.59
CA ILE A 273 3.91 -21.56 8.00
C ILE A 273 5.20 -22.16 7.46
N PRO A 274 6.23 -22.32 8.31
CA PRO A 274 7.46 -22.96 7.89
C PRO A 274 7.25 -24.46 7.68
N VAL A 275 8.05 -25.03 6.78
CA VAL A 275 8.13 -26.48 6.56
C VAL A 275 8.83 -27.14 7.74
N ASP A 276 9.84 -26.47 8.31
CA ASP A 276 10.52 -26.85 9.55
C ASP A 276 10.18 -25.86 10.68
N SER A 277 9.27 -26.26 11.57
CA SER A 277 8.84 -25.43 12.70
C SER A 277 9.83 -25.36 13.86
N ASP A 278 10.88 -26.19 13.84
CA ASP A 278 11.96 -26.11 14.83
C ASP A 278 12.98 -25.04 14.41
N ALA A 279 13.24 -24.93 13.11
CA ALA A 279 14.12 -23.92 12.53
C ALA A 279 13.47 -22.54 12.40
N GLU A 280 12.15 -22.46 12.26
CA GLU A 280 11.43 -21.21 11.96
C GLU A 280 10.12 -21.05 12.76
N ASN A 281 9.71 -19.81 13.01
CA ASN A 281 8.46 -19.51 13.72
C ASN A 281 7.25 -19.53 12.79
N ARG A 282 6.10 -19.97 13.31
CA ARG A 282 4.80 -19.64 12.70
C ARG A 282 4.37 -18.24 13.13
N LEU A 283 3.90 -17.44 12.17
CA LEU A 283 3.50 -16.06 12.40
C LEU A 283 2.17 -15.76 11.72
N PHE A 284 1.26 -15.11 12.45
CA PHE A 284 0.15 -14.38 11.86
C PHE A 284 0.53 -12.90 11.78
N TYR A 285 0.20 -12.25 10.66
CA TYR A 285 0.34 -10.80 10.55
C TYR A 285 -0.94 -10.16 10.02
N TRP A 286 -1.17 -8.92 10.42
CA TRP A 286 -2.24 -8.07 9.90
C TRP A 286 -1.75 -6.64 9.71
N SER A 287 -1.65 -6.21 8.46
CA SER A 287 -1.17 -4.90 8.03
C SER A 287 -2.31 -4.05 7.51
N ASN A 288 -2.22 -2.75 7.77
CA ASN A 288 -3.21 -1.75 7.41
C ASN A 288 -2.50 -0.53 6.83
N HIS A 289 -3.08 0.05 5.78
CA HIS A 289 -2.62 1.24 5.09
C HIS A 289 -3.79 2.19 4.88
N LEU A 290 -3.63 3.43 5.29
CA LEU A 290 -4.57 4.51 5.01
C LEU A 290 -3.81 5.69 4.41
N ASP A 291 -4.21 6.09 3.21
CA ASP A 291 -3.63 7.24 2.52
C ASP A 291 -4.66 8.35 2.27
N TYR A 292 -4.13 9.54 2.00
CA TYR A 292 -4.88 10.71 1.57
C TYR A 292 -4.09 11.48 0.50
N ARG A 293 -4.71 11.69 -0.66
CA ARG A 293 -4.18 12.53 -1.75
C ARG A 293 -4.30 14.01 -1.39
N ILE A 294 -3.18 14.72 -1.40
CA ILE A 294 -3.12 16.15 -1.09
C ILE A 294 -3.62 16.96 -2.28
N ARG A 295 -4.85 17.48 -2.16
CA ARG A 295 -5.49 18.33 -3.20
C ARG A 295 -5.48 17.59 -4.56
N SER A 296 -5.16 18.30 -5.65
CA SER A 296 -4.95 17.74 -6.97
C SER A 296 -3.49 17.31 -7.22
N LEU A 297 -2.60 17.46 -6.23
CA LEU A 297 -1.20 17.06 -6.36
C LEU A 297 -1.10 15.53 -6.46
N PRO A 298 -0.07 15.01 -7.14
CA PRO A 298 0.24 13.58 -7.15
C PRO A 298 0.97 13.14 -5.87
N LEU A 299 0.69 13.80 -4.75
CA LEU A 299 1.32 13.59 -3.45
C LEU A 299 0.30 12.98 -2.50
N TYR A 300 0.70 11.91 -1.83
CA TYR A 300 -0.07 11.19 -0.84
C TYR A 300 0.68 11.24 0.49
N VAL A 301 -0.08 11.52 1.55
CA VAL A 301 0.35 11.24 2.92
C VAL A 301 -0.30 9.93 3.34
N PHE A 302 0.39 9.10 4.09
CA PHE A 302 -0.19 7.86 4.58
C PHE A 302 0.26 7.50 5.99
N THR A 303 -0.53 6.65 6.64
CA THR A 303 -0.15 5.95 7.85
C THR A 303 -0.38 4.46 7.66
N GLU A 304 0.52 3.67 8.23
CA GLU A 304 0.44 2.22 8.21
C GLU A 304 0.60 1.65 9.63
N GLY A 305 0.11 0.44 9.82
CA GLY A 305 0.37 -0.31 11.04
C GLY A 305 0.27 -1.79 10.78
N THR A 306 1.19 -2.55 11.38
CA THR A 306 1.22 -4.00 11.28
C THR A 306 1.19 -4.62 12.67
N TRP A 307 0.32 -5.60 12.86
CA TRP A 307 0.33 -6.47 14.02
C TRP A 307 0.94 -7.81 13.63
N TYR A 308 1.97 -8.22 14.36
CA TYR A 308 2.62 -9.52 14.28
C TYR A 308 2.25 -10.33 15.53
N HIS A 309 1.70 -11.53 15.33
CA HIS A 309 1.34 -12.46 16.40
C HIS A 309 2.03 -13.81 16.19
N TYR A 310 2.93 -14.16 17.10
CA TYR A 310 3.74 -15.38 17.01
C TYR A 310 2.92 -16.59 17.49
N LEU A 311 2.65 -17.51 16.56
CA LEU A 311 1.82 -18.69 16.78
C LEU A 311 2.62 -19.87 17.34
N SER A 312 3.94 -19.90 17.09
CA SER A 312 4.85 -20.91 17.62
C SER A 312 6.26 -20.35 17.82
N SER A 313 7.00 -21.00 18.73
CA SER A 313 8.44 -20.82 18.92
C SER A 313 9.20 -21.82 18.07
N GLY A 314 10.44 -21.49 17.70
CA GLY A 314 11.45 -22.44 17.22
C GLY A 314 12.57 -22.58 18.25
N ASN A 315 13.76 -23.02 17.79
CA ASN A 315 14.93 -23.30 18.63
C ASN A 315 16.06 -22.25 18.53
N GLY A 316 15.85 -21.17 17.78
CA GLY A 316 16.80 -20.09 17.58
C GLY A 316 16.84 -19.05 18.70
N PRO A 317 17.59 -17.94 18.51
CA PRO A 317 17.74 -16.89 19.51
C PRO A 317 16.38 -16.25 19.85
N PRO A 318 16.14 -15.80 21.10
CA PRO A 318 14.82 -15.34 21.56
C PRO A 318 14.45 -13.93 21.06
N VAL A 319 14.60 -13.68 19.75
CA VAL A 319 14.39 -12.39 19.09
C VAL A 319 13.52 -12.56 17.85
N GLU A 320 12.39 -11.86 17.81
CA GLU A 320 11.46 -11.83 16.68
C GLU A 320 12.04 -11.07 15.48
N GLY A 321 12.18 -11.76 14.35
CA GLY A 321 12.69 -11.17 13.11
C GLY A 321 11.66 -10.44 12.24
N LEU A 322 10.39 -10.45 12.65
CA LEU A 322 9.28 -9.75 11.97
C LEU A 322 9.20 -10.13 10.48
N ASP A 323 9.23 -9.14 9.60
CA ASP A 323 9.10 -9.29 8.16
C ASP A 323 10.43 -9.60 7.45
N LEU A 324 11.57 -9.19 8.01
CA LEU A 324 12.87 -9.29 7.33
C LEU A 324 13.48 -10.69 7.43
N ILE A 325 13.38 -11.34 8.59
CA ILE A 325 14.13 -12.56 8.89
C ILE A 325 13.26 -13.51 9.73
N ASN A 326 13.35 -14.83 9.49
CA ASN A 326 12.85 -15.85 10.40
C ASN A 326 14.01 -16.67 10.98
N VAL A 327 14.35 -16.40 12.24
CA VAL A 327 15.43 -17.12 12.95
C VAL A 327 14.89 -18.24 13.85
N GLY A 328 13.60 -18.57 13.78
CA GLY A 328 12.99 -19.59 14.64
C GLY A 328 13.09 -19.25 16.12
N ALA A 329 12.77 -18.03 16.51
CA ALA A 329 12.98 -17.53 17.86
C ALA A 329 12.35 -18.42 18.95
N ALA A 330 13.13 -18.70 20.00
CA ALA A 330 12.68 -19.46 21.15
C ALA A 330 11.86 -18.61 22.14
N GLY A 331 10.84 -19.23 22.75
CA GLY A 331 10.05 -18.60 23.81
C GLY A 331 9.19 -17.41 23.37
N VAL A 332 8.79 -17.35 22.10
CA VAL A 332 8.02 -16.24 21.54
C VAL A 332 6.55 -16.53 21.28
N THR A 333 6.10 -17.78 21.50
CA THR A 333 4.69 -18.16 21.31
C THR A 333 3.76 -17.26 22.12
N GLY A 334 2.74 -16.71 21.45
CA GLY A 334 1.76 -15.80 22.02
C GLY A 334 2.19 -14.33 22.06
N ASN A 335 3.44 -14.02 21.72
CA ASN A 335 3.92 -12.64 21.71
C ASN A 335 3.27 -11.83 20.59
N ASN A 336 3.13 -10.53 20.86
CA ASN A 336 2.59 -9.55 19.94
C ASN A 336 3.59 -8.42 19.76
N ILE A 337 3.85 -8.06 18.51
CA ILE A 337 4.58 -6.85 18.16
C ILE A 337 3.67 -6.04 17.26
N ILE A 338 3.43 -4.77 17.62
CA ILE A 338 2.67 -3.85 16.78
C ILE A 338 3.62 -2.76 16.34
N THR A 339 3.63 -2.48 15.04
CA THR A 339 4.38 -1.38 14.44
C THR A 339 3.44 -0.34 13.89
N ARG A 340 3.90 0.91 13.87
CA ARG A 340 3.22 2.02 13.22
C ARG A 340 4.20 2.79 12.36
N ALA A 341 3.70 3.29 11.24
CA ALA A 341 4.45 4.11 10.34
C ALA A 341 3.66 5.30 9.80
N VAL A 342 4.41 6.31 9.40
CA VAL A 342 3.94 7.46 8.64
C VAL A 342 4.86 7.64 7.44
N GLY A 343 4.30 8.10 6.33
CA GLY A 343 5.08 8.25 5.12
C GLY A 343 4.44 9.15 4.08
N LEU A 344 5.20 9.32 3.02
CA LEU A 344 4.84 10.10 1.84
C LEU A 344 5.03 9.24 0.61
N LYS A 345 4.13 9.40 -0.36
CA LYS A 345 4.27 8.78 -1.68
C LYS A 345 3.92 9.76 -2.77
N VAL A 346 4.66 9.72 -3.87
CA VAL A 346 4.41 10.56 -5.04
C VAL A 346 4.21 9.68 -6.27
N ILE A 347 3.22 10.02 -7.09
CA ILE A 347 2.95 9.40 -8.39
C ILE A 347 3.30 10.41 -9.50
N PRO A 348 4.60 10.63 -9.78
CA PRO A 348 5.02 11.63 -10.78
C PRO A 348 4.48 11.33 -12.18
N ARG A 349 4.27 10.05 -12.49
CA ARG A 349 3.66 9.56 -13.74
C ARG A 349 2.78 8.37 -13.41
N ARG A 350 1.77 8.07 -14.25
CA ARG A 350 0.89 6.90 -14.08
C ARG A 350 1.63 5.55 -13.95
N ASN A 351 2.85 5.46 -14.47
CA ASN A 351 3.66 4.26 -14.45
C ASN A 351 4.81 4.30 -13.41
N MET A 352 4.87 5.32 -12.55
CA MET A 352 5.95 5.48 -11.58
C MET A 352 5.41 5.94 -10.23
N GLU A 353 5.83 5.26 -9.17
CA GLU A 353 5.48 5.58 -7.78
C GLU A 353 6.75 5.60 -6.94
N ILE A 354 6.95 6.62 -6.11
CA ILE A 354 8.14 6.77 -5.26
C ILE A 354 7.68 7.08 -3.85
N GLY A 355 8.16 6.34 -2.85
CA GLY A 355 7.71 6.48 -1.48
C GLY A 355 8.80 6.35 -0.43
N GLY A 356 8.46 6.82 0.77
CA GLY A 356 9.26 6.66 1.97
C GLY A 356 8.36 6.57 3.20
N ALA A 357 8.70 5.71 4.13
CA ALA A 357 8.04 5.55 5.42
C ALA A 357 9.07 5.48 6.55
N PHE A 358 8.69 6.06 7.70
CA PHE A 358 9.37 5.83 8.97
C PHE A 358 8.48 4.97 9.86
N GLU A 359 9.02 3.84 10.33
CA GLU A 359 8.32 2.81 11.10
C GLU A 359 8.96 2.66 12.49
N ILE A 360 8.12 2.52 13.51
CA ILE A 360 8.51 2.26 14.91
C ILE A 360 7.64 1.16 15.52
N PRO A 361 8.17 0.34 16.44
CA PRO A 361 7.35 -0.48 17.32
C PRO A 361 6.57 0.40 18.28
N VAL A 362 5.36 -0.02 18.64
CA VAL A 362 4.52 0.65 19.66
C VAL A 362 4.18 -0.27 20.83
N THR A 363 4.68 -1.50 20.81
CA THR A 363 4.67 -2.46 21.91
C THR A 363 5.96 -2.39 22.71
N GLU A 364 5.93 -2.84 23.98
CA GLU A 364 7.15 -2.98 24.79
C GLU A 364 8.18 -3.94 24.15
N ARG A 365 7.68 -4.96 23.44
CA ARG A 365 8.50 -5.87 22.64
C ARG A 365 8.71 -5.27 21.26
N GLU A 366 9.97 -5.13 20.86
CA GLU A 366 10.38 -4.49 19.59
C GLU A 366 10.98 -5.48 18.56
N GLY A 367 11.28 -6.72 18.96
CA GLY A 367 11.94 -7.69 18.08
C GLY A 367 13.26 -7.15 17.54
N ILE A 368 13.54 -7.31 16.25
CA ILE A 368 14.70 -6.71 15.57
C ILE A 368 14.50 -5.24 15.16
N LEU A 369 13.37 -4.60 15.48
CA LEU A 369 13.01 -3.29 14.95
C LEU A 369 12.97 -2.25 16.07
N SER A 370 14.04 -1.48 16.24
CA SER A 370 13.98 -0.28 17.09
C SER A 370 13.33 0.89 16.34
N ASN A 371 13.74 1.11 15.09
CA ASN A 371 13.07 1.98 14.12
C ASN A 371 13.59 1.67 12.71
N ARG A 372 12.84 2.05 11.68
CA ARG A 372 13.18 1.74 10.30
C ARG A 372 12.77 2.85 9.34
N TRP A 373 13.66 3.12 8.41
CA TRP A 373 13.33 3.83 7.19
C TRP A 373 13.16 2.83 6.05
N THR A 374 12.04 2.91 5.34
CA THR A 374 11.81 2.14 4.12
C THR A 374 11.54 3.11 2.98
N PHE A 375 12.26 2.94 1.88
CA PHE A 375 12.06 3.69 0.64
C PHE A 375 11.78 2.73 -0.49
N ASP A 376 10.86 3.10 -1.37
CA ASP A 376 10.56 2.30 -2.55
C ASP A 376 10.41 3.14 -3.82
N MET A 377 10.66 2.48 -4.94
CA MET A 377 10.45 3.01 -6.27
C MET A 377 9.84 1.93 -7.14
N ILE A 378 8.67 2.20 -7.69
CA ILE A 378 7.87 1.25 -8.47
C ILE A 378 7.76 1.74 -9.90
N PHE A 379 8.02 0.84 -10.84
CA PHE A 379 7.76 1.05 -12.26
C PHE A 379 6.72 0.05 -12.75
N ARG A 380 5.64 0.55 -13.37
CA ARG A 380 4.52 -0.25 -13.85
C ARG A 380 4.47 -0.35 -15.37
N TYR A 381 4.02 -1.50 -15.87
CA TYR A 381 3.67 -1.72 -17.26
C TYR A 381 2.16 -1.50 -17.46
#